data_AF-A0A937RTG8-F1
#
_entry.id   AF-A0A937RTG8-F1
#
_cell.length_a   1.000
_cell.length_b   1.000
_cell.length_c   1.000
_cell.angle_alpha   90.00
_cell.angle_beta   90.00
_cell.angle_gamma   90.00
#
_symmetry.space_group_name_H-M   'P 1'
#
loop_
_entity.id
_entity.type
_entity.pdbx_description
1 polymer ?
#
loop_
_entity_poly.entity_id
_entity_poly.type
_entity_poly.pdbx_seq_one_letter_code
_entity_poly.pdbx_strand_id
1 'polypeptide(L)'
;MPTQPTPSTAASDWHQPPVAIVGMAVLLPGAPDLDTYWHNLVGGVDAITEAPPGRWDPAFYDPAGATGPARADRIYCRRGGFVDDLAYVDPLRFGIPPRDVASIEPDQLIALRVASAAV
;
A
#
# COMPACT_ATOMS: atom_id res chain seq x y z
N MET A 1 -37.25 2.62 -57.24
CA MET A 1 -37.11 3.15 -55.86
C MET A 1 -35.63 3.27 -55.55
N PRO A 2 -35.11 4.44 -55.15
CA PRO A 2 -33.71 4.55 -54.74
C PRO A 2 -33.54 3.91 -53.36
N THR A 3 -32.60 2.97 -53.26
CA THR A 3 -32.18 2.35 -52.00
C THR A 3 -31.45 3.37 -51.15
N GLN A 4 -31.99 3.67 -49.96
CA GLN A 4 -31.33 4.51 -48.98
C GLN A 4 -30.04 3.82 -48.48
N PRO A 5 -28.92 4.54 -48.33
CA PRO A 5 -27.74 3.99 -47.68
C PRO A 5 -28.02 3.73 -46.20
N THR A 6 -27.65 2.54 -45.74
CA THR A 6 -27.75 2.11 -44.34
C THR A 6 -26.90 3.04 -43.46
N PRO A 7 -27.39 3.52 -42.30
CA PRO A 7 -26.56 4.32 -41.40
C PRO A 7 -25.41 3.45 -40.89
N SER A 8 -24.19 3.83 -41.26
CA SER A 8 -22.98 3.26 -40.67
C SER A 8 -22.96 3.63 -39.18
N THR A 9 -23.10 2.63 -38.32
CA THR A 9 -22.80 2.75 -36.90
C THR A 9 -21.33 3.11 -36.78
N ALA A 10 -21.02 4.40 -36.64
CA ALA A 10 -19.70 4.84 -36.22
C ALA A 10 -19.45 4.24 -34.83
N ALA A 11 -18.68 3.15 -34.78
CA ALA A 11 -18.11 2.66 -33.55
C ALA A 11 -17.37 3.85 -32.92
N SER A 12 -17.76 4.22 -31.71
CA SER A 12 -17.05 5.26 -30.99
C SER A 12 -15.68 4.71 -30.63
N ASP A 13 -14.66 5.09 -31.40
CA ASP A 13 -13.25 4.82 -31.11
C ASP A 13 -12.84 5.62 -29.87
N TRP A 14 -13.24 5.15 -28.70
CA TRP A 14 -12.72 5.63 -27.42
C TRP A 14 -11.31 5.06 -27.16
N HIS A 15 -10.42 5.13 -28.15
CA HIS A 15 -9.03 4.75 -27.95
C HIS A 15 -8.34 5.86 -27.14
N GLN A 16 -8.42 5.74 -25.82
CA GLN A 16 -7.70 6.61 -24.90
C GLN A 16 -6.21 6.57 -25.25
N PRO A 17 -5.53 7.73 -25.31
CA PRO A 17 -4.10 7.75 -25.55
C PRO A 17 -3.36 6.97 -24.45
N PRO A 18 -2.26 6.26 -24.78
CA PRO A 18 -1.50 5.52 -23.79
C PRO A 18 -0.91 6.47 -22.74
N VAL A 19 -0.92 6.05 -21.48
CA VAL A 19 -0.38 6.80 -20.34
C VAL A 19 1.01 6.26 -20.01
N ALA A 20 2.02 7.14 -20.03
CA ALA A 20 3.39 6.79 -19.64
C ALA A 20 3.58 6.89 -18.12
N ILE A 21 4.23 5.88 -17.53
CA ILE A 21 4.71 5.92 -16.14
C ILE A 21 6.14 6.47 -16.18
N VAL A 22 6.34 7.69 -15.70
CA VAL A 22 7.63 8.39 -15.75
C VAL A 22 8.39 8.43 -14.41
N GLY A 23 7.73 8.00 -13.34
CA GLY A 23 8.30 7.99 -11.99
C GLY A 23 7.57 7.00 -11.10
N MET A 24 8.31 6.38 -10.17
CA MET A 24 7.79 5.39 -9.24
C MET A 24 8.59 5.46 -7.93
N ALA A 25 7.92 5.18 -6.82
CA ALA A 25 8.55 4.95 -5.52
C ALA A 25 7.67 3.99 -4.72
N VAL A 26 8.28 3.24 -3.80
CA VAL A 26 7.59 2.28 -2.95
C VAL A 26 8.13 2.32 -1.53
N LEU A 27 7.28 1.94 -0.59
CA LEU A 27 7.66 1.57 0.77
C LEU A 27 6.90 0.29 1.10
N LEU A 28 7.62 -0.82 1.23
CA LEU A 28 7.05 -2.14 1.42
C LEU A 28 7.77 -2.90 2.54
N PRO A 29 7.16 -3.96 3.09
CA PRO A 29 7.81 -4.77 4.12
C PRO A 29 9.18 -5.28 3.64
N GLY A 30 10.22 -5.00 4.41
CA GLY A 30 11.60 -5.37 4.07
C GLY A 30 12.19 -4.64 2.85
N ALA A 31 11.53 -3.61 2.32
CA ALA A 31 11.98 -2.86 1.16
C ALA A 31 11.70 -1.34 1.32
N PRO A 32 12.72 -0.54 1.70
CA PRO A 32 12.57 0.91 1.87
C PRO A 32 12.52 1.68 0.55
N ASP A 33 12.87 1.03 -0.57
CA ASP A 33 12.98 1.62 -1.90
C ASP A 33 12.73 0.57 -3.01
N LEU A 34 12.67 1.06 -4.26
CA LEU A 34 12.42 0.23 -5.44
C LEU A 34 13.53 -0.79 -5.70
N ASP A 35 14.79 -0.43 -5.47
CA ASP A 35 15.93 -1.31 -5.73
C ASP A 35 15.90 -2.51 -4.78
N THR A 36 15.68 -2.27 -3.49
CA THR A 36 15.52 -3.33 -2.49
C THR A 36 14.29 -4.16 -2.78
N TYR A 37 13.17 -3.53 -3.16
CA TYR A 37 11.97 -4.26 -3.55
C TYR A 37 12.23 -5.20 -4.73
N TRP A 38 12.91 -4.73 -5.77
CA TRP A 38 13.26 -5.53 -6.93
C TRP A 38 14.19 -6.69 -6.56
N HIS A 39 15.22 -6.44 -5.75
CA HIS A 39 16.10 -7.49 -5.25
C HIS A 39 15.34 -8.55 -4.43
N ASN A 40 14.39 -8.13 -3.58
CA ASN A 40 13.58 -9.06 -2.80
C ASN A 40 12.72 -9.96 -3.70
N LEU A 41 12.10 -9.39 -4.74
CA LEU A 41 11.31 -10.16 -5.70
C LEU A 41 12.15 -11.18 -6.46
N VAL A 42 13.28 -10.74 -7.04
CA VAL A 42 14.19 -11.61 -7.78
C VAL A 42 14.82 -12.69 -6.88
N GLY A 43 15.09 -12.33 -5.62
CA GLY A 43 15.66 -13.22 -4.62
C GLY A 43 14.66 -14.14 -3.92
N GLY A 44 13.34 -13.99 -4.17
CA GLY A 44 12.30 -14.79 -3.51
C GLY A 44 12.24 -14.58 -2.00
N VAL A 45 12.50 -13.36 -1.53
CA VAL A 45 12.57 -13.03 -0.10
C VAL A 45 11.16 -13.02 0.53
N ASP A 46 10.95 -13.81 1.59
CA ASP A 46 9.75 -13.71 2.44
C ASP A 46 9.92 -12.57 3.45
N ALA A 47 9.24 -11.45 3.19
CA ALA A 47 9.25 -10.28 4.06
C ALA A 47 8.17 -10.32 5.18
N ILE A 48 7.45 -11.44 5.33
CA ILE A 48 6.43 -11.60 6.36
C ILE A 48 7.08 -11.99 7.68
N THR A 49 6.94 -11.13 8.67
CA THR A 49 7.52 -11.30 10.01
C THR A 49 6.44 -11.53 11.05
N GLU A 50 6.85 -11.88 12.28
CA GLU A 50 5.97 -11.82 13.44
C GLU A 50 5.55 -10.38 13.69
N ALA A 51 4.31 -10.18 14.17
CA ALA A 51 3.79 -8.86 14.50
C ALA A 51 4.68 -8.19 15.55
N PRO A 52 5.03 -6.90 15.38
CA PRO A 52 5.81 -6.16 16.35
C PRO A 52 5.16 -6.22 17.75
N PRO A 53 5.95 -6.23 18.83
CA PRO A 53 5.42 -6.22 20.19
C PRO A 53 4.45 -5.05 20.40
N GLY A 54 3.29 -5.33 20.98
CA GLY A 54 2.27 -4.31 21.25
C GLY A 54 1.39 -3.91 20.06
N ARG A 55 1.54 -4.55 18.89
CA ARG A 55 0.67 -4.29 17.72
C ARG A 55 -0.79 -4.64 17.98
N TRP A 56 -1.02 -5.74 18.70
CA TRP A 56 -2.35 -6.20 19.08
C TRP A 56 -2.55 -5.98 20.57
N ASP A 57 -3.74 -5.49 20.93
CA ASP A 57 -4.17 -5.46 22.32
C ASP A 57 -4.33 -6.91 22.83
N PRO A 58 -3.63 -7.30 23.92
CA PRO A 58 -3.73 -8.62 24.51
C PRO A 58 -5.16 -9.06 24.84
N ALA A 59 -6.07 -8.11 25.10
CA ALA A 59 -7.47 -8.39 25.39
C ALA A 59 -8.22 -8.99 24.19
N PHE A 60 -7.76 -8.74 22.96
CA PHE A 60 -8.38 -9.23 21.72
C PHE A 60 -7.51 -10.23 20.97
N TYR A 61 -6.23 -10.37 21.34
CA TYR A 61 -5.30 -11.30 20.71
C TYR A 61 -5.48 -12.73 21.24
N ASP A 62 -5.99 -13.63 20.41
CA ASP A 62 -6.13 -15.07 20.68
C ASP A 62 -5.32 -15.90 19.67
N PRO A 63 -4.02 -16.08 19.92
CA PRO A 63 -3.16 -16.87 19.05
C PRO A 63 -3.59 -18.34 18.89
N ALA A 64 -4.38 -18.90 19.82
CA ALA A 64 -4.86 -20.29 19.76
C ALA A 64 -6.05 -20.46 18.81
N GLY A 65 -6.74 -19.37 18.47
CA GLY A 65 -7.83 -19.34 17.50
C GLY A 65 -7.44 -19.78 16.08
N ALA A 66 -6.15 -19.84 15.75
CA ALA A 66 -5.67 -20.25 14.43
C ALA A 66 -6.00 -21.72 14.08
N THR A 67 -6.10 -22.59 15.09
CA THR A 67 -6.39 -24.04 14.92
C THR A 67 -7.71 -24.46 15.56
N GLY A 68 -8.47 -23.50 16.11
CA GLY A 68 -9.73 -23.72 16.80
C GLY A 68 -10.93 -23.11 16.08
N PRO A 69 -12.13 -23.15 16.69
CA PRO A 69 -13.29 -22.46 16.14
C PRO A 69 -13.05 -20.94 16.12
N ALA A 70 -13.32 -20.31 14.98
CA ALA A 70 -13.15 -18.87 14.82
C ALA A 70 -14.04 -18.10 15.81
N ARG A 71 -13.43 -17.16 16.53
CA ARG A 71 -14.13 -16.24 17.44
C ARG A 71 -14.18 -14.87 16.80
N ALA A 72 -15.38 -14.35 16.58
CA ALA A 72 -15.59 -13.10 15.83
C ALA A 72 -14.96 -11.87 16.51
N ASP A 73 -14.74 -11.91 17.83
CA ASP A 73 -14.17 -10.84 18.65
C ASP A 73 -12.64 -10.96 18.84
N ARG A 74 -11.97 -11.89 18.14
CA ARG A 74 -10.55 -12.21 18.38
C ARG A 74 -9.69 -12.13 17.14
N ILE A 75 -8.44 -11.70 17.35
CA ILE A 75 -7.39 -11.66 16.33
C ILE A 75 -6.44 -12.83 16.62
N TYR A 76 -6.29 -13.75 15.66
CA TYR A 76 -5.33 -14.86 15.77
C TYR A 76 -4.09 -14.66 14.90
N CYS A 77 -4.13 -13.68 13.98
CA CYS A 77 -3.04 -13.41 13.04
C CYS A 77 -1.78 -12.96 13.78
N ARG A 78 -0.73 -13.77 13.69
CA ARG A 78 0.57 -13.48 14.31
C ARG A 78 1.58 -12.90 13.34
N ARG A 79 1.40 -13.17 12.05
CA ARG A 79 2.33 -12.81 10.98
C ARG A 79 1.75 -11.75 10.05
N GLY A 80 2.60 -10.85 9.59
CA GLY A 80 2.23 -9.77 8.68
C GLY A 80 3.43 -9.12 8.02
N GLY A 81 3.17 -8.29 7.01
CA GLY A 81 4.17 -7.41 6.43
C GLY A 81 4.10 -6.05 7.11
N PHE A 82 5.19 -5.63 7.73
CA PHE A 82 5.25 -4.39 8.50
C PHE A 82 6.29 -3.45 7.91
N VAL A 83 5.97 -2.15 7.93
CA VAL A 83 6.84 -1.08 7.43
C VAL A 83 7.24 -0.12 8.53
N ASP A 84 6.83 -0.38 9.77
CA ASP A 84 6.94 0.53 10.92
C ASP A 84 8.37 1.07 11.10
N ASP A 85 9.39 0.20 11.05
CA ASP A 85 10.81 0.60 11.14
C ASP A 85 11.30 1.40 9.92
N LEU A 86 10.64 1.23 8.78
CA LEU A 86 10.97 1.89 7.52
C LEU A 86 10.16 3.16 7.28
N ALA A 87 9.09 3.40 8.05
CA ALA A 87 8.07 4.42 7.81
C ALA A 87 8.35 5.79 8.45
N TYR A 88 9.61 6.10 8.76
CA TYR A 88 9.97 7.42 9.28
C TYR A 88 9.63 8.55 8.29
N VAL A 89 8.90 9.56 8.72
CA VAL A 89 8.57 10.74 7.92
C VAL A 89 9.02 11.97 8.68
N ASP A 90 9.79 12.85 8.03
CA ASP A 90 10.11 14.18 8.54
C ASP A 90 8.94 15.13 8.24
N PRO A 91 8.07 15.48 9.22
CA PRO A 91 6.88 16.28 8.95
C PRO A 91 7.21 17.73 8.62
N LEU A 92 8.35 18.23 9.12
CA LEU A 92 8.80 19.61 8.88
C LEU A 92 9.12 19.84 7.41
N ARG A 93 9.62 18.81 6.71
CA ARG A 93 9.85 18.85 5.25
C ARG A 93 8.57 19.15 4.47
N PHE A 94 7.41 18.78 5.00
CA PHE A 94 6.09 19.02 4.41
C PHE A 94 5.36 20.23 5.01
N GLY A 95 6.04 21.02 5.85
CA GLY A 95 5.45 22.17 6.52
C GLY A 95 4.48 21.82 7.65
N ILE A 96 4.51 20.57 8.15
CA ILE A 96 3.64 20.09 9.21
C ILE A 96 4.29 20.38 10.56
N PRO A 97 3.66 21.19 11.45
CA PRO A 97 4.17 21.44 12.78
C PRO A 97 4.19 20.15 13.62
N PRO A 98 5.22 19.91 14.47
CA PRO A 98 5.31 18.70 15.29
C PRO A 98 4.09 18.46 16.20
N ARG A 99 3.45 19.53 16.66
CA ARG A 99 2.23 19.47 17.49
C ARG A 99 1.02 18.87 16.77
N ASP A 100 0.99 18.93 15.44
CA ASP A 100 -0.16 18.49 14.64
C ASP A 100 0.01 17.03 14.16
N VAL A 101 1.23 16.50 14.21
CA VAL A 101 1.59 15.14 13.75
C VAL A 101 0.75 14.06 14.44
N ALA A 102 0.51 14.19 15.74
CA ALA A 102 -0.26 13.21 16.51
C ALA A 102 -1.74 13.12 16.10
N SER A 103 -2.25 14.10 15.35
CA SER A 103 -3.62 14.12 14.83
C SER A 103 -3.72 13.69 13.36
N ILE A 104 -2.60 13.38 12.72
CA ILE A 104 -2.54 12.96 11.32
C ILE A 104 -2.46 11.44 11.27
N GLU A 105 -3.22 10.83 10.37
CA GLU A 105 -3.14 9.40 10.14
C GLU A 105 -1.74 9.03 9.59
N PRO A 106 -1.00 8.08 10.20
CA PRO A 106 0.35 7.72 9.76
C PRO A 106 0.47 7.40 8.27
N ASP A 107 -0.54 6.75 7.69
CA ASP A 107 -0.60 6.42 6.26
C ASP A 107 -0.57 7.66 5.36
N GLN A 108 -1.13 8.79 5.80
CA GLN A 108 -1.08 10.04 5.05
C GLN A 108 0.34 10.62 5.01
N LEU A 109 1.06 10.55 6.14
CA LEU A 109 2.46 10.99 6.21
C LEU A 109 3.35 10.10 5.33
N ILE A 110 3.12 8.78 5.36
CA ILE A 110 3.82 7.82 4.51
C ILE A 110 3.55 8.13 3.04
N ALA A 111 2.30 8.40 2.67
CA ALA A 111 1.93 8.76 1.30
C ALA A 111 2.67 10.02 0.81
N LEU A 112 2.80 11.06 1.64
CA LEU A 112 3.58 12.26 1.31
C LEU A 112 5.05 11.94 1.04
N ARG A 113 5.66 11.09 1.89
CA ARG A 113 7.04 10.63 1.71
C ARG A 113 7.22 9.87 0.39
N VAL A 114 6.36 8.88 0.13
CA VAL A 114 6.48 8.04 -1.07
C VAL A 114 6.21 8.86 -2.33
N ALA A 115 5.20 9.74 -2.32
CA ALA A 115 4.93 10.64 -3.44
C ALA A 115 6.11 11.56 -3.74
N SER A 116 6.76 12.13 -2.72
CA SER A 116 7.95 12.97 -2.90
C SER A 116 9.16 12.22 -3.47
N ALA A 117 9.23 10.89 -3.32
CA ALA A 117 10.33 10.08 -3.84
C ALA A 117 10.12 9.62 -5.29
N ALA A 118 8.90 9.76 -5.83
CA ALA A 118 8.54 9.33 -7.18
C ALA A 118 8.76 10.42 -8.26
N VAL A 119 9.20 11.61 -7.86
CA VAL A 119 9.36 12.81 -8.72
C VAL A 119 10.82 13.05 -9.05
#